data_AF-A0A7T4QSK0-F1
#
_entry.id   AF-A0A7T4QSK0-F1
#
_cell.length_a   1.000
_cell.length_b   1.000
_cell.length_c   1.000
_cell.angle_alpha   90.00
_cell.angle_beta   90.00
_cell.angle_gamma   90.00
#
_symmetry.space_group_name_H-M   'P 1'
#
loop_
_entity.id
_entity.type
_entity.pdbx_description
1 polymer ?
#
loop_
_entity_poly.entity_id
_entity_poly.type
_entity_poly.pdbx_seq_one_letter_code
_entity_poly.pdbx_strand_id
1 'polypeptide(L)'
;MKKTFLFALLSSFGLSLTYGQYSTNQYSITDKVPKVIYKDLKDRNFPKVELLGKQYSSESALTLKEDSIKTVEISKEKQAIIIGLTADYKPEFITLSDLRKNFTNVQSDRVIFQIEDKIIQDDPNTVFVDIINIMTITVSPIKFVGNLDDLYMVSLKVRNEKNIKDMDTIRIR
;
A
#
# COMPACT_ATOMS: atom_id res chain seq x y z
N MET A 1 4.59 -3.62 -74.97
CA MET A 1 3.79 -2.51 -74.43
C MET A 1 3.68 -2.67 -72.92
N LYS A 2 4.29 -1.75 -72.16
CA LYS A 2 4.11 -1.60 -70.70
C LYS A 2 2.87 -0.75 -70.47
N LYS A 3 2.00 -1.13 -69.54
CA LYS A 3 1.16 -0.21 -68.74
C LYS A 3 0.86 -0.87 -67.39
N THR A 4 1.59 -0.42 -66.39
CA THR A 4 1.30 -0.51 -64.96
C THR A 4 -0.04 0.11 -64.65
N PHE A 5 -0.83 -0.52 -63.78
CA PHE A 5 -1.87 0.17 -63.01
C PHE A 5 -1.73 -0.21 -61.53
N LEU A 6 -1.49 0.82 -60.73
CA LEU A 6 -1.56 0.84 -59.27
C LEU A 6 -2.95 0.37 -58.81
N PHE A 7 -2.98 -0.42 -57.74
CA PHE A 7 -4.01 -0.27 -56.71
C PHE A 7 -3.36 -0.17 -55.35
N ALA A 8 -3.72 0.90 -54.65
CA ALA A 8 -3.15 1.37 -53.42
C ALA A 8 -3.85 0.76 -52.20
N LEU A 9 -3.09 0.72 -51.09
CA LEU A 9 -3.50 1.01 -49.71
C LEU A 9 -4.76 0.31 -49.16
N LEU A 10 -4.53 -0.65 -48.26
CA LEU A 10 -5.29 -0.76 -47.02
C LEU A 10 -4.33 -1.10 -45.88
N SER A 11 -3.75 -0.04 -45.31
CA SER A 11 -3.19 -0.01 -43.97
C SER A 11 -4.32 -0.17 -42.95
N SER A 12 -4.32 -1.24 -42.17
CA SER A 12 -5.08 -1.27 -40.91
C SER A 12 -4.37 -2.12 -39.86
N PHE A 13 -3.64 -1.39 -39.01
CA PHE A 13 -3.52 -1.60 -37.56
C PHE A 13 -3.43 -3.04 -37.06
N GLY A 14 -2.24 -3.63 -37.21
CA GLY A 14 -1.75 -4.54 -36.17
C GLY A 14 -1.37 -3.71 -34.95
N LEU A 15 -2.27 -3.61 -33.97
CA LEU A 15 -1.93 -3.15 -32.61
C LEU A 15 -1.01 -4.19 -31.97
N SER A 16 0.29 -4.14 -32.28
CA SER A 16 1.28 -4.76 -31.42
C SER A 16 1.32 -3.95 -30.13
N LEU A 17 0.83 -4.56 -29.04
CA LEU A 17 1.15 -4.10 -27.69
C LEU A 17 2.66 -4.25 -27.51
N THR A 18 3.40 -3.18 -27.84
CA THR A 18 4.81 -3.06 -27.47
C THR A 18 4.84 -2.82 -25.96
N TYR A 19 4.91 -3.90 -25.18
CA TYR A 19 5.47 -3.80 -23.84
C TYR A 19 6.89 -3.26 -24.02
N GLY A 20 7.15 -2.05 -23.52
CA GLY A 20 8.44 -1.38 -23.66
C GLY A 20 9.54 -2.24 -23.06
N GLN A 21 10.26 -2.99 -23.89
CA GLN A 21 11.56 -3.52 -23.53
C GLN A 21 12.52 -2.34 -23.46
N TYR A 22 12.77 -1.83 -22.26
CA TYR A 22 13.89 -0.95 -22.02
C TYR A 22 15.18 -1.74 -22.27
N SER A 23 15.90 -1.40 -23.34
CA SER A 23 17.29 -1.82 -23.52
C SER A 23 18.09 -1.33 -22.31
N THR A 24 18.54 -2.26 -21.47
CA THR A 24 19.48 -1.92 -20.40
C THR A 24 20.88 -1.88 -20.99
N ASN A 25 21.38 -0.69 -21.33
CA ASN A 25 22.82 -0.51 -21.42
C ASN A 25 23.45 -0.95 -20.07
N GLN A 26 24.51 -1.75 -20.14
CA GLN A 26 25.25 -2.20 -18.96
C GLN A 26 25.90 -0.99 -18.29
N TYR A 27 25.68 -0.86 -16.98
CA TYR A 27 26.28 0.20 -16.17
C TYR A 27 27.78 -0.05 -16.03
N SER A 28 28.61 0.97 -16.23
CA SER A 28 30.06 0.88 -16.16
C SER A 28 30.59 1.35 -14.81
N ILE A 29 31.70 0.77 -14.36
CA ILE A 29 32.43 1.21 -13.16
C ILE A 29 32.92 2.66 -13.29
N THR A 30 33.08 3.15 -14.52
CA THR A 30 33.54 4.52 -14.82
C THR A 30 32.42 5.56 -14.85
N ASP A 31 31.16 5.15 -14.68
CA ASP A 31 30.02 6.05 -14.74
C ASP A 31 30.05 7.01 -13.55
N LYS A 32 30.07 8.31 -13.83
CA LYS A 32 30.14 9.39 -12.82
C LYS A 32 28.77 9.89 -12.37
N VAL A 33 27.70 9.46 -13.04
CA VAL A 33 26.33 9.90 -12.77
C VAL A 33 25.51 8.71 -12.30
N PRO A 34 24.75 8.84 -11.19
CA PRO A 34 23.90 7.75 -10.71
C PRO A 34 22.86 7.34 -11.75
N LYS A 35 22.71 6.02 -11.95
CA LYS A 35 21.57 5.48 -12.68
C LYS A 35 20.30 5.62 -11.84
N VAL A 36 19.39 6.48 -12.28
CA VAL A 36 18.07 6.63 -11.66
C VAL A 36 17.12 5.61 -12.28
N ILE A 37 16.60 4.69 -11.46
CA ILE A 37 15.56 3.74 -11.87
C ILE A 37 14.25 4.23 -11.29
N TYR A 38 13.38 4.76 -12.14
CA TYR A 38 12.01 5.06 -11.77
C TYR A 38 11.23 3.75 -11.72
N LYS A 39 10.95 3.26 -10.51
CA LYS A 39 9.88 2.28 -10.33
C LYS A 39 8.57 3.02 -10.47
N ASP A 40 7.61 2.43 -11.17
CA ASP A 40 6.24 2.95 -11.09
C ASP A 40 5.79 2.81 -9.62
N LEU A 41 5.57 3.95 -8.97
CA LEU A 41 5.19 4.00 -7.56
C LEU A 41 3.77 3.48 -7.35
N LYS A 42 2.99 3.32 -8.42
CA LYS A 42 1.62 2.79 -8.38
C LYS A 42 1.54 1.30 -8.73
N ASP A 43 2.60 0.72 -9.30
CA ASP A 43 2.59 -0.68 -9.77
C ASP A 43 3.05 -1.65 -8.69
N ARG A 44 2.34 -1.64 -7.55
CA ARG A 44 2.45 -2.70 -6.55
C ARG A 44 1.20 -3.54 -6.64
N ASN A 45 1.23 -4.53 -7.53
CA ASN A 45 0.22 -5.57 -7.61
C ASN A 45 0.36 -6.53 -6.41
N PHE A 46 0.14 -6.03 -5.19
CA PHE A 46 0.04 -6.88 -4.03
C PHE A 46 -1.27 -7.66 -4.11
N PRO A 47 -1.26 -8.97 -3.77
CA PRO A 47 -2.49 -9.73 -3.69
C PRO A 47 -3.41 -9.08 -2.67
N LYS A 48 -4.68 -8.90 -3.05
CA LYS A 48 -5.72 -8.45 -2.13
C LYS A 48 -5.91 -9.47 -1.02
N VAL A 49 -6.53 -9.05 0.08
CA VAL A 49 -6.91 -9.95 1.17
C VAL A 49 -8.42 -10.11 1.15
N GLU A 50 -8.91 -11.35 1.20
CA GLU A 50 -10.33 -11.65 1.39
C GLU A 50 -10.59 -12.03 2.85
N LEU A 51 -11.51 -11.32 3.48
CA LEU A 51 -11.95 -11.52 4.86
C LEU A 51 -13.48 -11.47 4.89
N LEU A 52 -14.12 -12.48 5.49
CA LEU A 52 -15.58 -12.57 5.62
C LEU A 52 -16.31 -12.39 4.27
N GLY A 53 -15.72 -12.90 3.18
CA GLY A 53 -16.26 -12.82 1.83
C GLY A 53 -16.11 -11.45 1.13
N LYS A 54 -15.39 -10.50 1.74
CA LYS A 54 -15.10 -9.18 1.16
C LYS A 54 -13.61 -9.03 0.88
N GLN A 55 -13.26 -8.32 -0.20
CA GLN A 55 -11.88 -8.02 -0.54
C GLN A 55 -11.43 -6.67 0.02
N TYR A 56 -10.21 -6.64 0.53
CA TYR A 56 -9.53 -5.49 1.11
C TYR A 56 -8.10 -5.38 0.56
N SER A 57 -7.47 -4.24 0.80
CA SER A 57 -6.03 -4.09 0.55
C SER A 57 -5.22 -5.01 1.47
N SER A 58 -4.01 -5.38 1.04
CA SER A 58 -3.12 -6.25 1.82
C SER A 58 -2.76 -5.67 3.20
N GLU A 59 -2.74 -4.35 3.27
CA GLU A 59 -2.49 -3.51 4.44
C GLU A 59 -3.52 -3.76 5.54
N SER A 60 -4.75 -4.14 5.18
CA SER A 60 -5.81 -4.41 6.15
C SER A 60 -5.47 -5.59 7.07
N ALA A 61 -4.75 -6.60 6.55
CA ALA A 61 -4.31 -7.74 7.32
C ALA A 61 -3.27 -7.37 8.40
N LEU A 62 -2.53 -6.26 8.24
CA LEU A 62 -1.55 -5.79 9.23
C LEU A 62 -2.19 -5.40 10.56
N THR A 63 -3.49 -5.12 10.54
CA THR A 63 -4.24 -4.66 11.70
C THR A 63 -5.06 -5.75 12.36
N LEU A 64 -5.12 -6.95 11.77
CA LEU A 64 -5.84 -8.07 12.37
C LEU A 64 -5.15 -8.57 13.63
N LYS A 65 -5.95 -9.11 14.55
CA LYS A 65 -5.44 -9.78 15.74
C LYS A 65 -4.89 -11.16 15.36
N GLU A 66 -3.59 -11.34 15.51
CA GLU A 66 -2.85 -12.52 15.02
C GLU A 66 -3.40 -13.84 15.59
N ASP A 67 -3.70 -13.89 16.89
CA ASP A 67 -4.24 -15.08 17.58
C ASP A 67 -5.66 -15.48 17.12
N SER A 68 -6.32 -14.58 16.39
CA SER A 68 -7.69 -14.75 15.90
C SER A 68 -7.71 -15.17 14.43
N ILE A 69 -6.54 -15.34 13.79
CA ILE A 69 -6.41 -15.89 12.45
C ILE A 69 -6.37 -17.42 12.54
N LYS A 70 -7.39 -18.07 11.95
CA LYS A 70 -7.54 -19.52 11.94
C LYS A 70 -6.91 -20.17 10.70
N THR A 71 -7.08 -19.55 9.53
CA THR A 71 -6.56 -20.07 8.25
C THR A 71 -6.03 -18.94 7.38
N VAL A 72 -5.01 -19.27 6.58
CA VAL A 72 -4.49 -18.39 5.53
C VAL A 72 -4.31 -19.24 4.28
N GLU A 73 -5.04 -18.90 3.22
CA GLU A 73 -5.06 -19.64 1.97
C GLU A 73 -4.77 -18.71 0.80
N ILE A 74 -4.05 -19.19 -0.21
CA ILE A 74 -3.78 -18.42 -1.43
C ILE A 74 -4.74 -18.88 -2.52
N SER A 75 -5.60 -17.99 -2.99
CA SER A 75 -6.49 -18.25 -4.13
C SER A 75 -5.93 -17.59 -5.39
N LYS A 76 -5.45 -18.42 -6.32
CA LYS A 76 -5.00 -17.95 -7.65
C LYS A 76 -6.16 -17.45 -8.50
N GLU A 77 -7.31 -18.08 -8.40
CA GLU A 77 -8.53 -17.70 -9.12
C GLU A 77 -8.96 -16.27 -8.72
N LYS A 78 -8.98 -16.00 -7.42
CA LYS A 78 -9.38 -14.69 -6.89
C LYS A 78 -8.25 -13.66 -6.85
N GLN A 79 -7.02 -14.08 -7.16
CA GLN A 79 -5.79 -13.30 -7.00
C GLN A 79 -5.69 -12.65 -5.60
N ALA A 80 -6.05 -13.43 -4.58
CA ALA A 80 -6.18 -12.94 -3.22
C ALA A 80 -5.70 -13.96 -2.17
N ILE A 81 -5.29 -13.45 -1.02
CA ILE A 81 -5.05 -14.23 0.19
C ILE A 81 -6.37 -14.28 0.98
N ILE A 82 -6.93 -15.45 1.17
CA ILE A 82 -8.15 -15.67 1.96
C ILE A 82 -7.72 -15.89 3.42
N ILE A 83 -8.24 -15.06 4.31
CA ILE A 83 -7.98 -15.16 5.75
C ILE A 83 -9.26 -15.59 6.44
N GLY A 84 -9.22 -16.76 7.09
CA GLY A 84 -10.28 -17.25 7.97
C GLY A 84 -10.02 -16.84 9.41
N LEU A 85 -11.05 -16.32 10.08
CA LEU A 85 -10.97 -15.87 11.47
C LEU A 85 -11.61 -16.89 12.43
N THR A 86 -11.26 -16.81 13.71
CA THR A 86 -11.97 -17.50 14.78
C THR A 86 -13.39 -16.92 14.93
N ALA A 87 -14.34 -17.71 15.44
CA ALA A 87 -15.75 -17.33 15.47
C ALA A 87 -16.08 -16.21 16.48
N ASP A 88 -15.23 -16.03 17.48
CA ASP A 88 -15.34 -15.05 18.55
C ASP A 88 -14.76 -13.68 18.17
N TYR A 89 -13.93 -13.61 17.13
CA TYR A 89 -13.34 -12.36 16.67
C TYR A 89 -14.15 -11.72 15.54
N LYS A 90 -14.54 -10.46 15.75
CA LYS A 90 -15.36 -9.67 14.83
C LYS A 90 -14.65 -8.36 14.54
N PRO A 91 -13.82 -8.27 13.48
CA PRO A 91 -13.12 -7.04 13.15
C PRO A 91 -14.11 -5.94 12.77
N GLU A 92 -13.74 -4.70 13.09
CA GLU A 92 -14.49 -3.51 12.73
C GLU A 92 -13.61 -2.63 11.83
N PHE A 93 -13.90 -2.68 10.53
CA PHE A 93 -13.10 -1.98 9.53
C PHE A 93 -13.55 -0.54 9.33
N ILE A 94 -12.61 0.39 9.45
CA ILE A 94 -12.76 1.79 9.04
C ILE A 94 -11.63 2.16 8.08
N THR A 95 -11.83 3.18 7.24
CA THR A 95 -10.75 3.67 6.37
C THR A 95 -9.72 4.47 7.18
N LEU A 96 -8.48 4.59 6.68
CA LEU A 96 -7.48 5.49 7.29
C LEU A 96 -7.95 6.96 7.30
N SER A 97 -8.69 7.38 6.26
CA SER A 97 -9.28 8.71 6.18
C SER A 97 -10.32 8.95 7.28
N ASP A 98 -11.23 7.99 7.49
CA ASP A 98 -12.23 8.04 8.57
C ASP A 98 -11.57 7.95 9.94
N LEU A 99 -10.53 7.14 10.09
CA LEU A 99 -9.76 7.05 11.33
C LEU A 99 -9.17 8.42 11.70
N ARG A 100 -8.51 9.09 10.75
CA ARG A 100 -7.98 10.45 10.95
C ARG A 100 -9.09 11.40 11.40
N LYS A 101 -10.23 11.39 10.69
CA LYS A 101 -11.34 12.29 10.95
C LYS A 101 -11.99 12.07 12.32
N ASN A 102 -12.12 10.81 12.74
CA ASN A 102 -12.86 10.46 13.96
C ASN A 102 -11.98 10.43 15.22
N PHE A 103 -10.68 10.19 15.09
CA PHE A 103 -9.78 9.95 16.23
C PHE A 103 -8.61 10.93 16.33
N THR A 104 -8.47 11.88 15.41
CA THR A 104 -7.40 12.89 15.46
C THR A 104 -7.93 14.29 15.21
N ASN A 105 -7.18 15.30 15.64
CA ASN A 105 -7.50 16.71 15.35
C ASN A 105 -6.80 17.22 14.07
N VAL A 106 -6.20 16.34 13.27
CA VAL A 106 -5.47 16.72 12.06
C VAL A 106 -6.46 17.12 10.96
N GLN A 107 -6.49 18.41 10.64
CA GLN A 107 -7.31 18.97 9.56
C GLN A 107 -6.58 19.03 8.21
N SER A 108 -5.26 18.80 8.21
CA SER A 108 -4.46 18.81 6.98
C SER A 108 -4.75 17.59 6.11
N ASP A 109 -4.76 17.79 4.80
CA ASP A 109 -4.81 16.73 3.80
C ASP A 109 -3.44 16.10 3.54
N ARG A 110 -2.37 16.73 4.02
CA ARG A 110 -1.00 16.23 3.90
C ARG A 110 -0.69 15.34 5.10
N VAL A 111 -1.08 14.07 4.97
CA VAL A 111 -0.87 13.07 6.00
C VAL A 111 -0.17 11.85 5.42
N ILE A 112 0.90 11.43 6.06
CA ILE A 112 1.53 10.13 5.82
C ILE A 112 0.99 9.17 6.86
N PHE A 113 0.43 8.05 6.42
CA PHE A 113 0.00 6.99 7.31
C PHE A 113 1.08 5.94 7.44
N GLN A 114 1.23 5.43 8.65
CA GLN A 114 2.10 4.32 8.97
C GLN A 114 1.32 3.32 9.82
N ILE A 115 1.41 2.03 9.49
CA ILE A 115 0.87 0.94 10.29
C ILE A 115 2.06 0.09 10.74
N GLU A 116 2.25 -0.06 12.05
CA GLU A 116 3.49 -0.60 12.64
C GLU A 116 4.72 0.14 12.09
N ASP A 117 5.62 -0.57 11.40
CA ASP A 117 6.83 -0.04 10.79
C ASP A 117 6.67 0.20 9.27
N LYS A 118 5.45 0.07 8.72
CA LYS A 118 5.17 0.16 7.27
C LYS A 118 4.47 1.46 6.90
N ILE A 119 5.09 2.26 6.04
CA ILE A 119 4.46 3.43 5.42
C ILE A 119 3.43 2.97 4.38
N ILE A 120 2.23 3.52 4.49
CA ILE A 120 1.12 3.27 3.56
C ILE A 120 1.22 4.27 2.41
N GLN A 121 1.25 3.75 1.18
CA GLN A 121 1.37 4.57 -0.02
C GLN A 121 0.08 4.61 -0.84
N ASP A 122 -0.90 3.76 -0.50
CA ASP A 122 -2.19 3.71 -1.16
C ASP A 122 -3.10 4.85 -0.69
N ASP A 123 -4.18 5.09 -1.44
CA ASP A 123 -5.19 6.08 -1.07
C ASP A 123 -5.80 5.74 0.30
N PRO A 124 -5.74 6.64 1.29
CA PRO A 124 -6.27 6.40 2.63
C PRO A 124 -7.79 6.14 2.69
N ASN A 125 -8.54 6.47 1.63
CA ASN A 125 -9.96 6.12 1.52
C ASN A 125 -10.19 4.66 1.09
N THR A 126 -9.14 3.96 0.65
CA THR A 126 -9.20 2.57 0.15
C THR A 126 -8.54 1.56 1.08
N VAL A 127 -7.77 2.03 2.05
CA VAL A 127 -7.09 1.19 3.05
C VAL A 127 -7.95 1.10 4.29
N PHE A 128 -8.41 -0.12 4.59
CA PHE A 128 -9.18 -0.41 5.77
C PHE A 128 -8.27 -0.89 6.90
N VAL A 129 -8.63 -0.55 8.13
CA VAL A 129 -7.94 -0.99 9.34
C VAL A 129 -8.95 -1.50 10.35
N ASP A 130 -8.62 -2.58 11.04
CA ASP A 130 -9.41 -3.13 12.12
C ASP A 130 -9.24 -2.29 13.40
N ILE A 131 -10.20 -1.41 13.68
CA ILE A 131 -10.08 -0.43 14.77
C ILE A 131 -10.04 -1.10 16.15
N ILE A 132 -10.72 -2.24 16.33
CA ILE A 132 -10.78 -2.93 17.62
C ILE A 132 -9.42 -3.50 18.03
N ASN A 133 -8.48 -3.66 17.10
CA ASN A 133 -7.13 -4.13 17.37
C ASN A 133 -6.08 -3.00 17.33
N ILE A 134 -6.45 -1.75 17.05
CA ILE A 134 -5.51 -0.61 17.15
C ILE A 134 -5.31 -0.20 18.61
N MET A 135 -4.08 -0.39 19.12
CA MET A 135 -3.67 -0.04 20.47
C MET A 135 -3.43 1.46 20.64
N THR A 136 -2.73 2.09 19.69
CA THR A 136 -2.30 3.49 19.82
C THR A 136 -2.29 4.17 18.46
N ILE A 137 -2.75 5.41 18.44
CA ILE A 137 -2.68 6.33 17.31
C ILE A 137 -1.75 7.47 17.72
N THR A 138 -0.59 7.56 17.08
CA THR A 138 0.37 8.64 17.33
C THR A 138 0.34 9.61 16.16
N VAL A 139 0.14 10.89 16.47
CA VAL A 139 0.22 11.97 15.48
C VAL A 139 1.48 12.77 15.75
N SER A 140 2.36 12.88 14.77
CA SER A 140 3.57 13.71 14.89
C SER A 140 3.72 14.65 13.71
N PRO A 141 4.02 15.94 13.94
CA PRO A 141 4.34 16.86 12.86
C PRO A 141 5.68 16.48 12.24
N ILE A 142 5.74 16.44 10.92
CA ILE A 142 7.00 16.20 10.19
C ILE A 142 7.62 17.55 9.89
N LYS A 143 8.67 17.89 10.64
CA LYS A 143 9.46 19.10 10.38
C LYS A 143 10.30 18.89 9.11
N PHE A 144 10.05 19.71 8.09
CA PHE A 144 10.88 19.76 6.89
C PHE A 144 11.79 20.99 6.92
N VAL A 145 12.91 20.90 6.19
CA VAL A 145 13.70 22.09 5.84
C VAL A 145 12.96 22.79 4.69
N GLY A 146 12.11 23.77 4.99
CA GLY A 146 11.27 24.51 4.03
C GLY A 146 9.93 24.97 4.62
N ASN A 147 9.06 25.61 3.82
CA ASN A 147 7.75 26.16 4.25
C ASN A 147 6.60 25.14 4.16
N LEU A 148 6.81 23.91 4.63
CA LEU A 148 5.78 22.85 4.63
C LEU A 148 5.31 22.64 6.07
N ASP A 149 4.45 23.56 6.52
CA ASP A 149 4.07 23.69 7.94
C ASP A 149 2.90 22.77 8.36
N ASP A 150 2.42 21.90 7.48
CA ASP A 150 1.18 21.14 7.64
C ASP A 150 1.27 19.65 7.28
N LEU A 151 2.48 19.07 7.27
CA LEU A 151 2.68 17.64 7.04
C LEU A 151 2.69 16.86 8.36
N TYR A 152 1.82 15.85 8.48
CA TYR A 152 1.73 15.00 9.66
C TYR A 152 2.01 13.54 9.35
N MET A 153 2.65 12.84 10.27
CA MET A 153 2.68 11.38 10.32
C MET A 153 1.61 10.91 11.29
N VAL A 154 0.72 10.04 10.82
CA VAL A 154 -0.24 9.30 11.67
C VAL A 154 0.21 7.84 11.71
N SER A 155 0.77 7.43 12.85
CA SER A 155 1.29 6.08 13.07
C SER A 155 0.34 5.26 13.92
N LEU A 156 -0.04 4.09 13.44
CA LEU A 156 -0.91 3.14 14.12
C LEU A 156 -0.06 2.00 14.68
N LYS A 157 -0.24 1.69 15.97
CA LYS A 157 0.25 0.47 16.60
C LYS A 157 -0.90 -0.44 16.96
N VAL A 158 -0.79 -1.72 16.65
CA VAL A 158 -1.79 -2.75 16.92
C VAL A 158 -1.54 -3.40 18.29
N ARG A 159 -2.58 -4.00 18.86
CA ARG A 159 -2.50 -4.78 20.09
C ARG A 159 -1.85 -6.12 19.77
N ASN A 160 -0.55 -6.21 20.02
CA ASN A 160 0.20 -7.46 19.98
C ASN A 160 1.17 -7.51 21.17
N GLU A 161 1.73 -8.69 21.45
CA GLU A 161 2.62 -8.86 22.61
C GLU A 161 3.83 -7.92 22.59
N LYS A 162 4.42 -7.70 21.41
CA LYS A 162 5.58 -6.81 21.24
C LYS A 162 5.23 -5.38 21.66
N ASN A 163 4.14 -4.84 21.13
CA ASN A 163 3.71 -3.48 21.38
C ASN A 163 3.24 -3.26 22.82
N ILE A 164 2.59 -4.26 23.44
CA ILE A 164 2.21 -4.21 24.86
C ILE A 164 3.46 -4.18 25.74
N LYS A 165 4.43 -5.09 25.52
CA LYS A 165 5.70 -5.12 26.25
C LYS A 165 6.48 -3.80 26.09
N ASP A 166 6.51 -3.25 24.88
CA ASP A 166 7.19 -1.97 24.59
C ASP A 166 6.55 -0.77 25.30
N MET A 167 5.23 -0.79 25.52
CA MET A 167 4.48 0.25 26.23
C MET A 167 4.70 0.16 27.75
N ASP A 168 4.71 -1.05 28.29
CA ASP A 168 4.91 -1.30 29.73
C ASP A 168 6.37 -1.09 30.18
N THR A 169 7.29 -0.99 29.22
CA THR A 169 8.70 -0.71 29.50
C THR A 169 8.88 0.77 29.86
N ILE A 170 9.04 1.05 31.16
CA ILE A 170 9.41 2.38 31.68
C ILE A 170 10.82 2.72 31.18
N ARG A 171 10.93 3.65 30.23
CA ARG A 171 12.20 4.24 29.81
C ARG A 171 12.50 5.45 30.69
N ILE A 172 13.40 5.30 31.65
CA ILE A 172 13.97 6.43 32.39
C ILE A 172 14.85 7.20 31.40
N ARG A 173 14.55 8.50 31.20
CA ARG A 173 15.37 9.44 30.43
C ARG A 173 16.10 10.37 31.39
#